data_AF-A0A2V8ZTL3-F1
#
_entry.id   AF-A0A2V8ZTL3-F1
#
_cell.length_a   1.000
_cell.length_b   1.000
_cell.length_c   1.000
_cell.angle_alpha   90.00
_cell.angle_beta   90.00
_cell.angle_gamma   90.00
#
_symmetry.space_group_name_H-M   'P 1'
#
loop_
_entity.id
_entity.type
_entity.pdbx_description
1 polymer ?
#
loop_
_entity_poly.entity_id
_entity_poly.type
_entity_poly.pdbx_seq_one_letter_code
_entity_poly.pdbx_strand_id
1 'polypeptide(L)'
;MEDGRISSAAHAPFTVVQNAAPANVVERYKASLGGDGLRILECLPQIMERGAESLTPAEKELLKWLGVFYRRPTPGKFMMRIRMPNGFARSEQLRAIAELSRRLGNGAVDITTRQQIELRGFSLDSVPEIWEKLRSVELRSLQTGLDNVRNINGCPLAGANPHELLDASPVVQDLDRIIVGEQGNPQFTNLPRKFNITVTGCPDNCTHAESQDIALVPAKKAGRVGFNVLVGGKMGSGGFTVASPLNVFVEAFQAVPVVVELIKIYRDHGPREARSKCRFAFLIEEWGLSRLRAELIERLGHELAFQGRDMRSSSHADHLGVTRQRQEGLRAVGLCVPTGRVNPEQLDELARLAAIYGNGEIRLTTAQNAIIPHIPADAVGGLLAEPLLKQFSPRPSLFLRNMVACVGTDYCNLALIETKSRAVALSEALDKTLGSRGNPLTIHWSGCPAGCGNHQAADIGFRGFKTRREGKLVDAVAIYAGGQTGPHAVAGEEILETVPCDENFPGVVANVIESYRFDKEAREHARLSDPLFAAADTAGLASWHSPRPVACSTGTN
;
A
#
# COMPACT_ATOMS: atom_id res chain seq x y z
N MET A 1 16.23 -23.85 -67.12
CA MET A 1 17.00 -22.93 -66.26
C MET A 1 16.02 -22.44 -65.20
N GLU A 2 15.85 -23.27 -64.16
CA GLU A 2 16.41 -23.05 -62.80
C GLU A 2 15.63 -21.92 -62.10
N ASP A 3 14.63 -22.18 -61.25
CA ASP A 3 14.58 -22.94 -59.97
C ASP A 3 15.40 -22.25 -58.85
N GLY A 4 14.72 -21.87 -57.77
CA GLY A 4 15.28 -21.06 -56.68
C GLY A 4 14.28 -20.75 -55.57
N ARG A 5 13.89 -21.81 -54.83
CA ARG A 5 13.03 -21.78 -53.65
C ARG A 5 13.68 -21.00 -52.50
N ILE A 6 12.92 -20.13 -51.83
CA ILE A 6 13.28 -19.59 -50.52
C ILE A 6 12.45 -20.32 -49.45
N SER A 7 13.18 -20.91 -48.51
CA SER A 7 12.75 -21.75 -47.40
C SER A 7 11.84 -21.03 -46.40
N SER A 8 10.75 -21.70 -46.03
CA SER A 8 9.94 -21.40 -44.86
C SER A 8 10.63 -21.93 -43.59
N ALA A 9 11.06 -21.02 -42.72
CA ALA A 9 11.46 -21.39 -41.35
C ALA A 9 10.20 -21.55 -40.50
N ALA A 10 9.91 -22.80 -40.16
CA ALA A 10 8.79 -23.22 -39.33
C ALA A 10 8.84 -22.58 -37.94
N HIS A 11 7.70 -22.09 -37.48
CA HIS A 11 7.47 -21.76 -36.07
C HIS A 11 7.62 -23.03 -35.23
N ALA A 12 8.61 -23.05 -34.33
CA ALA A 12 8.72 -24.09 -33.34
C ALA A 12 7.51 -24.00 -32.39
N PRO A 13 6.77 -25.10 -32.17
CA PRO A 13 5.68 -25.12 -31.20
C PRO A 13 6.26 -25.00 -29.79
N PHE A 14 5.68 -24.12 -28.98
CA PHE A 14 5.91 -24.06 -27.53
C PHE A 14 5.65 -25.45 -26.94
N THR A 15 6.72 -26.13 -26.51
CA THR A 15 6.63 -27.39 -25.78
C THR A 15 6.04 -27.10 -24.41
N VAL A 16 4.77 -27.46 -24.23
CA VAL A 16 4.13 -27.49 -22.92
C VAL A 16 4.84 -28.54 -22.09
N VAL A 17 5.62 -28.11 -21.09
CA VAL A 17 6.10 -29.00 -20.03
C VAL A 17 4.88 -29.49 -19.26
N GLN A 18 4.42 -30.69 -19.61
CA GLN A 18 3.42 -31.42 -18.84
C GLN A 18 4.06 -31.90 -17.54
N ASN A 19 3.80 -31.17 -16.45
CA ASN A 19 3.75 -31.66 -15.07
C ASN A 19 3.27 -30.50 -14.17
N ALA A 20 1.97 -30.22 -14.15
CA ALA A 20 1.40 -29.27 -13.20
C ALA A 20 0.41 -29.99 -12.28
N ALA A 21 0.74 -30.03 -10.99
CA ALA A 21 -0.18 -30.33 -9.90
C ALA A 21 -1.48 -29.48 -10.05
N PRO A 22 -2.62 -29.89 -9.44
CA PRO A 22 -3.89 -29.21 -9.68
C PRO A 22 -3.81 -27.74 -9.23
N ALA A 23 -3.72 -26.83 -10.20
CA ALA A 23 -3.61 -25.39 -9.98
C ALA A 23 -4.85 -24.87 -9.21
N ASN A 24 -4.65 -23.85 -8.37
CA ASN A 24 -5.75 -23.30 -7.57
C ASN A 24 -6.90 -22.76 -8.41
N VAL A 25 -8.07 -22.57 -7.81
CA VAL A 25 -9.30 -22.20 -8.52
C VAL A 25 -9.16 -20.93 -9.39
N VAL A 26 -8.38 -19.94 -8.93
CA VAL A 26 -8.16 -18.70 -9.68
C VAL A 26 -7.20 -18.91 -10.84
N GLU A 27 -6.21 -19.81 -10.73
CA GLU A 27 -5.38 -20.19 -11.88
C GLU A 27 -6.24 -20.84 -12.97
N ARG A 28 -7.23 -21.66 -12.59
CA ARG A 28 -8.20 -22.22 -13.55
C ARG A 28 -9.04 -21.13 -14.22
N TYR A 29 -9.46 -20.11 -13.48
CA TYR A 29 -10.17 -18.95 -14.05
C TYR A 29 -9.31 -18.14 -15.02
N LYS A 30 -8.02 -17.97 -14.72
CA LYS A 30 -7.09 -17.32 -15.66
C LYS A 30 -6.87 -18.20 -16.90
N ALA A 31 -6.70 -19.51 -16.72
CA ALA A 31 -6.50 -20.46 -17.81
C ALA A 31 -7.70 -20.48 -18.78
N SER A 32 -8.94 -20.34 -18.28
CA SER A 32 -10.12 -20.22 -19.17
C SER A 32 -10.12 -18.98 -20.07
N LEU A 33 -9.26 -18.00 -19.78
CA LEU A 33 -9.02 -16.82 -20.61
C LEU A 33 -7.65 -16.87 -21.32
N GLY A 34 -7.05 -18.06 -21.48
CA GLY A 34 -5.73 -18.20 -22.10
C GLY A 34 -4.59 -17.64 -21.25
N GLY A 35 -4.80 -17.50 -19.94
CA GLY A 35 -3.81 -16.97 -18.99
C GLY A 35 -3.86 -15.45 -18.82
N ASP A 36 -4.55 -14.71 -19.67
CA ASP A 36 -4.65 -13.25 -19.55
C ASP A 36 -5.98 -12.83 -18.92
N GLY A 37 -5.92 -12.37 -17.66
CA GLY A 37 -7.10 -11.92 -16.93
C GLY A 37 -7.78 -10.68 -17.51
N LEU A 38 -7.10 -9.88 -18.34
CA LEU A 38 -7.72 -8.71 -18.99
C LEU A 38 -8.73 -9.08 -20.07
N ARG A 39 -8.64 -10.29 -20.63
CA ARG A 39 -9.58 -10.78 -21.65
C ARG A 39 -11.01 -10.93 -21.15
N ILE A 40 -11.24 -10.80 -19.84
CA ILE A 40 -12.59 -10.65 -19.28
C ILE A 40 -13.31 -9.42 -19.86
N LEU A 41 -12.58 -8.42 -20.38
CA LEU A 41 -13.13 -7.28 -21.11
C LEU A 41 -13.92 -7.73 -22.36
N GLU A 42 -13.46 -8.78 -23.06
CA GLU A 42 -14.14 -9.34 -24.24
C GLU A 42 -15.52 -9.93 -23.87
N CYS A 43 -15.67 -10.39 -22.63
CA CYS A 43 -16.91 -10.99 -22.10
C CYS A 43 -17.83 -9.97 -21.43
N LEU A 44 -17.38 -8.73 -21.22
CA LEU A 44 -18.12 -7.75 -20.43
C LEU A 44 -19.51 -7.42 -21.02
N PRO A 45 -19.70 -7.25 -22.34
CA PRO A 45 -21.03 -7.01 -22.90
C PRO A 45 -22.03 -8.11 -22.55
N GLN A 46 -21.63 -9.38 -22.68
CA GLN A 46 -22.47 -10.53 -22.36
C GLN A 46 -22.67 -10.70 -20.85
N ILE A 47 -21.69 -10.31 -20.03
CA ILE A 47 -21.82 -10.23 -18.57
C ILE A 47 -22.88 -9.19 -18.18
N MET A 48 -22.87 -8.01 -18.81
CA MET A 48 -23.84 -6.95 -18.55
C MET A 48 -25.25 -7.34 -18.99
N GLU A 49 -25.41 -7.95 -20.17
CA GLU A 49 -26.70 -8.43 -20.68
C GLU A 49 -27.37 -9.44 -19.73
N ARG A 50 -26.58 -10.34 -19.13
CA ARG A 50 -27.07 -11.30 -18.12
C ARG A 50 -27.36 -10.65 -16.76
N GLY A 51 -26.77 -9.49 -16.47
CA GLY A 51 -26.93 -8.76 -15.21
C GLY A 51 -26.07 -9.27 -14.04
N ALA A 52 -25.96 -8.43 -13.00
CA ALA A 52 -25.07 -8.66 -11.86
C ALA A 52 -25.41 -9.90 -11.02
N GLU A 53 -26.69 -10.28 -10.95
CA GLU A 53 -27.14 -11.45 -10.16
C GLU A 53 -26.70 -12.78 -10.78
N SER A 54 -26.51 -12.81 -12.10
CA SER A 54 -26.09 -14.00 -12.84
C SER A 54 -24.57 -14.18 -12.90
N LEU A 55 -23.79 -13.32 -12.24
CA LEU A 55 -22.33 -13.43 -12.20
C LEU A 55 -21.87 -14.74 -11.56
N THR A 56 -21.11 -15.51 -12.34
CA THR A 56 -20.42 -16.71 -11.89
C THR A 56 -19.33 -16.39 -10.85
N PRO A 57 -18.88 -17.37 -10.06
CA PRO A 57 -17.73 -17.19 -9.17
C PRO A 57 -16.45 -16.75 -9.91
N ALA A 58 -16.24 -17.22 -11.14
CA ALA A 58 -15.10 -16.83 -11.98
C ALA A 58 -15.17 -15.34 -12.35
N GLU A 59 -16.30 -14.88 -12.87
CA GLU A 59 -16.48 -13.47 -13.29
C GLU A 59 -16.37 -12.50 -12.10
N LYS A 60 -16.91 -12.87 -10.92
CA LYS A 60 -16.75 -12.08 -9.67
C LYS A 60 -15.29 -11.85 -9.29
N GLU A 61 -14.41 -12.80 -9.59
CA GLU A 61 -12.97 -12.70 -9.36
C GLU A 61 -12.24 -12.00 -10.52
N LEU A 62 -12.57 -12.35 -11.77
CA LEU A 62 -11.90 -11.85 -12.97
C LEU A 62 -12.19 -10.37 -13.26
N LEU A 63 -13.38 -9.86 -12.94
CA LEU A 63 -13.70 -8.41 -13.05
C LEU A 63 -12.74 -7.51 -12.26
N LYS A 64 -12.01 -8.07 -11.28
CA LYS A 64 -10.99 -7.35 -10.51
C LYS A 64 -9.76 -6.98 -11.35
N TRP A 65 -9.53 -7.60 -12.51
CA TRP A 65 -8.54 -7.13 -13.50
C TRP A 65 -8.93 -5.79 -14.11
N LEU A 66 -10.23 -5.51 -14.21
CA LEU A 66 -10.75 -4.23 -14.69
C LEU A 66 -10.96 -3.24 -13.54
N GLY A 67 -10.56 -3.62 -12.32
CA GLY A 67 -10.75 -2.84 -11.11
C GLY A 67 -12.18 -2.81 -10.60
N VAL A 68 -13.05 -3.72 -11.07
CA VAL A 68 -14.46 -3.83 -10.64
C VAL A 68 -14.60 -4.96 -9.63
N PHE A 69 -15.13 -4.66 -8.46
CA PHE A 69 -15.13 -5.54 -7.30
C PHE A 69 -16.54 -5.79 -6.79
N TYR A 70 -17.09 -6.98 -7.04
CA TYR A 70 -18.39 -7.40 -6.47
C TYR A 70 -18.38 -7.40 -4.94
N ARG A 71 -19.36 -6.77 -4.29
CA ARG A 71 -19.44 -6.59 -2.83
C ARG A 71 -20.63 -7.35 -2.24
N ARG A 72 -20.37 -8.35 -1.39
CA ARG A 72 -21.42 -9.09 -0.66
C ARG A 72 -22.20 -8.22 0.35
N PRO A 73 -21.56 -7.30 1.11
CA PRO A 73 -22.29 -6.44 2.04
C PRO A 73 -23.29 -5.47 1.36
N THR A 74 -23.12 -5.22 0.07
CA THR A 74 -23.99 -4.34 -0.73
C THR A 74 -24.45 -5.10 -1.98
N PRO A 75 -25.50 -5.95 -1.87
CA PRO A 75 -25.96 -6.81 -2.97
C PRO A 75 -26.22 -6.03 -4.27
N GLY A 76 -25.85 -6.64 -5.40
CA GLY A 76 -25.97 -6.01 -6.74
C GLY A 76 -25.02 -4.83 -6.99
N LYS A 77 -24.21 -4.42 -6.01
CA LYS A 77 -23.31 -3.25 -6.11
C LYS A 77 -21.83 -3.64 -6.14
N PHE A 78 -21.06 -2.71 -6.69
CA PHE A 78 -19.63 -2.87 -6.92
C PHE A 78 -18.82 -1.75 -6.27
N MET A 79 -17.54 -2.03 -6.07
CA MET A 79 -16.50 -1.04 -5.82
C MET A 79 -15.60 -0.96 -7.06
N MET A 80 -15.13 0.24 -7.39
CA MET A 80 -14.13 0.44 -8.44
C MET A 80 -12.90 1.05 -7.80
N ARG A 81 -11.76 0.40 -7.99
CA ARG A 81 -10.48 0.94 -7.54
C ARG A 81 -9.80 1.64 -8.70
N ILE A 82 -9.49 2.93 -8.51
CA ILE A 82 -8.90 3.78 -9.52
C ILE A 82 -7.38 3.80 -9.32
N ARG A 83 -6.63 3.56 -10.39
CA ARG A 83 -5.16 3.56 -10.39
C ARG A 83 -4.64 5.00 -10.34
N MET A 84 -3.71 5.24 -9.41
CA MET A 84 -3.18 6.58 -9.11
C MET A 84 -1.70 6.44 -8.73
N PRO A 85 -0.81 6.25 -9.71
CA PRO A 85 0.62 6.05 -9.45
C PRO A 85 1.18 7.19 -8.60
N ASN A 86 1.95 6.84 -7.57
CA ASN A 86 2.50 7.77 -6.58
C ASN A 86 1.46 8.54 -5.73
N GLY A 87 0.16 8.24 -5.88
CA GLY A 87 -0.91 9.00 -5.25
C GLY A 87 -1.14 10.38 -5.84
N PHE A 88 -0.56 10.68 -7.00
CA PHE A 88 -0.70 11.99 -7.62
C PHE A 88 -2.03 12.06 -8.36
N ALA A 89 -2.77 13.15 -8.13
CA ALA A 89 -4.04 13.41 -8.76
C ALA A 89 -4.16 14.90 -9.10
N ARG A 90 -5.08 15.21 -10.02
CA ARG A 90 -5.45 16.57 -10.40
C ARG A 90 -6.86 16.95 -9.95
N SER A 91 -7.14 18.23 -9.87
CA SER A 91 -8.42 18.77 -9.42
C SER A 91 -9.59 18.27 -10.28
N GLU A 92 -9.42 18.23 -11.59
CA GLU A 92 -10.39 17.73 -12.57
C GLU A 92 -10.67 16.23 -12.39
N GLN A 93 -9.66 15.46 -11.99
CA GLN A 93 -9.79 14.04 -11.69
C GLN A 93 -10.65 13.82 -10.43
N LEU A 94 -10.42 14.61 -9.38
CA LEU A 94 -11.23 14.54 -8.16
C LEU A 94 -12.68 14.96 -8.42
N ARG A 95 -12.92 16.02 -9.21
CA ARG A 95 -14.28 16.45 -9.62
C ARG A 95 -15.00 15.36 -10.42
N ALA A 96 -14.29 14.71 -11.35
CA ALA A 96 -14.86 13.59 -12.12
C ALA A 96 -15.28 12.43 -11.20
N ILE A 97 -14.46 12.09 -10.20
CA ILE A 97 -14.79 11.05 -9.22
C ILE A 97 -15.97 11.48 -8.33
N ALA A 98 -16.02 12.74 -7.91
CA ALA A 98 -17.11 13.28 -7.11
C ALA A 98 -18.44 13.21 -7.86
N GLU A 99 -18.46 13.63 -9.13
CA GLU A 99 -19.61 13.52 -10.02
C GLU A 99 -20.10 12.07 -10.15
N LEU A 100 -19.20 11.13 -10.42
CA LEU A 100 -19.53 9.70 -10.53
C LEU A 100 -20.08 9.13 -9.22
N SER A 101 -19.50 9.52 -8.08
CA SER A 101 -19.95 9.08 -6.75
C SER A 101 -21.35 9.59 -6.41
N ARG A 102 -21.67 10.82 -6.82
CA ARG A 102 -22.97 11.46 -6.62
C ARG A 102 -24.06 10.86 -7.53
N ARG A 103 -23.73 10.61 -8.80
CA ARG A 103 -24.70 10.15 -9.82
C ARG A 103 -24.91 8.64 -9.83
N LEU A 104 -23.82 7.88 -9.78
CA LEU A 104 -23.82 6.44 -10.04
C LEU A 104 -23.49 5.64 -8.77
N GLY A 105 -22.76 6.25 -7.84
CA GLY A 105 -22.37 5.64 -6.57
C GLY A 105 -23.40 5.78 -5.46
N ASN A 106 -22.96 5.51 -4.24
CA ASN A 106 -23.74 5.72 -3.02
C ASN A 106 -23.21 6.89 -2.17
N GLY A 107 -22.43 7.79 -2.78
CA GLY A 107 -21.78 8.91 -2.08
C GLY A 107 -20.59 8.53 -1.20
N ALA A 108 -20.18 7.26 -1.10
CA ALA A 108 -19.00 6.87 -0.33
C ALA A 108 -17.76 6.72 -1.23
N VAL A 109 -16.72 7.47 -0.92
CA VAL A 109 -15.40 7.39 -1.55
C VAL A 109 -14.35 7.12 -0.48
N ASP A 110 -13.34 6.30 -0.78
CA ASP A 110 -12.27 6.04 0.18
C ASP A 110 -10.86 6.20 -0.41
N ILE A 111 -10.02 6.94 0.30
CA ILE A 111 -8.56 6.93 0.12
C ILE A 111 -8.00 5.65 0.76
N THR A 112 -7.16 4.94 0.01
CA THR A 112 -6.61 3.64 0.41
C THR A 112 -5.20 3.74 0.97
N THR A 113 -4.75 2.69 1.67
CA THR A 113 -3.36 2.53 2.14
C THR A 113 -2.33 2.36 1.02
N ARG A 114 -2.77 2.44 -0.25
CA ARG A 114 -1.92 2.44 -1.43
C ARG A 114 -2.07 3.71 -2.27
N GLN A 115 -2.49 4.81 -1.65
CA GLN A 115 -2.56 6.12 -2.31
C GLN A 115 -3.48 6.11 -3.55
N GLN A 116 -4.62 5.42 -3.43
CA GLN A 116 -5.64 5.35 -4.48
C GLN A 116 -6.99 5.76 -3.94
N ILE A 117 -7.94 5.99 -4.85
CA ILE A 117 -9.34 6.18 -4.54
C ILE A 117 -10.17 4.93 -4.91
N GLU A 118 -11.10 4.57 -4.04
CA GLU A 118 -12.16 3.59 -4.30
C GLU A 118 -13.52 4.29 -4.40
N LEU A 119 -14.17 4.17 -5.57
CA LEU A 119 -15.56 4.52 -5.80
C LEU A 119 -16.46 3.36 -5.40
N ARG A 120 -17.64 3.63 -4.82
CA ARG A 120 -18.53 2.58 -4.30
C ARG A 120 -19.99 2.76 -4.75
N GLY A 121 -20.73 1.65 -4.73
CA GLY A 121 -22.19 1.68 -4.78
C GLY A 121 -22.81 1.71 -6.19
N PHE A 122 -21.99 1.59 -7.24
CA PHE A 122 -22.48 1.55 -8.62
C PHE A 122 -22.96 0.16 -9.03
N SER A 123 -23.87 0.11 -10.01
CA SER A 123 -24.33 -1.11 -10.67
C SER A 123 -23.37 -1.52 -11.78
N LEU A 124 -23.41 -2.79 -12.18
CA LEU A 124 -22.60 -3.31 -13.27
C LEU A 124 -22.79 -2.51 -14.58
N ASP A 125 -24.02 -2.09 -14.87
CA ASP A 125 -24.36 -1.36 -16.10
C ASP A 125 -23.77 0.05 -16.16
N SER A 126 -23.35 0.61 -15.00
CA SER A 126 -22.71 1.92 -14.92
C SER A 126 -21.21 1.89 -15.31
N VAL A 127 -20.61 0.69 -15.44
CA VAL A 127 -19.17 0.55 -15.67
C VAL A 127 -18.68 1.27 -16.94
N PRO A 128 -19.35 1.19 -18.10
CA PRO A 128 -18.91 1.91 -19.31
C PRO A 128 -18.90 3.44 -19.14
N GLU A 129 -19.95 4.03 -18.54
CA GLU A 129 -20.04 5.47 -18.27
C GLU A 129 -18.93 5.92 -17.31
N ILE A 130 -18.68 5.13 -16.26
CA ILE A 130 -17.57 5.39 -15.33
C ILE A 130 -16.24 5.40 -16.09
N TRP A 131 -15.96 4.42 -16.95
CA TRP A 131 -14.70 4.40 -17.70
C TRP A 131 -14.57 5.49 -18.74
N GLU A 132 -15.65 5.88 -19.41
CA GLU A 132 -15.64 7.04 -20.31
C GLU A 132 -15.24 8.30 -19.54
N LYS A 133 -15.86 8.55 -18.39
CA LYS A 133 -15.56 9.70 -17.54
C LYS A 133 -14.16 9.65 -16.94
N LEU A 134 -13.67 8.48 -16.52
CA LEU A 134 -12.29 8.35 -16.02
C LEU A 134 -11.27 8.60 -17.13
N ARG A 135 -11.50 8.05 -18.34
CA ARG A 135 -10.58 8.23 -19.47
C ARG A 135 -10.49 9.70 -19.92
N SER A 136 -11.59 10.46 -19.85
CA SER A 136 -11.57 11.88 -20.23
C SER A 136 -10.71 12.76 -19.32
N VAL A 137 -10.28 12.25 -18.16
CA VAL A 137 -9.35 12.89 -17.22
C VAL A 137 -8.09 12.05 -16.97
N GLU A 138 -7.74 11.18 -17.91
CA GLU A 138 -6.52 10.35 -17.88
C GLU A 138 -6.43 9.39 -16.68
N LEU A 139 -7.58 8.96 -16.14
CA LEU A 139 -7.66 7.93 -15.11
C LEU A 139 -8.05 6.56 -15.68
N ARG A 140 -7.62 5.52 -14.97
CA ARG A 140 -7.90 4.10 -15.31
C ARG A 140 -8.12 3.25 -14.07
N SER A 141 -8.77 2.10 -14.21
CA SER A 141 -8.99 1.12 -13.12
C SER A 141 -8.32 -0.24 -13.35
N LEU A 142 -7.61 -0.40 -14.46
CA LEU A 142 -6.99 -1.67 -14.87
C LEU A 142 -5.94 -2.17 -13.87
N GLN A 143 -5.89 -3.49 -13.70
CA GLN A 143 -4.90 -4.24 -12.91
C GLN A 143 -4.82 -3.82 -11.43
N THR A 144 -5.91 -3.30 -10.86
CA THR A 144 -5.94 -2.82 -9.46
C THR A 144 -6.32 -3.89 -8.43
N GLY A 145 -6.74 -5.07 -8.91
CA GLY A 145 -7.22 -6.19 -8.11
C GLY A 145 -6.60 -7.54 -8.43
N LEU A 146 -6.99 -8.55 -7.66
CA LEU A 146 -6.52 -9.94 -7.75
C LEU A 146 -5.00 -10.11 -7.95
N ASP A 147 -4.58 -10.86 -8.98
CA ASP A 147 -3.20 -11.31 -9.21
C ASP A 147 -2.48 -10.39 -10.20
N ASN A 148 -2.40 -9.12 -9.81
CA ASN A 148 -1.76 -8.05 -10.56
C ASN A 148 -0.78 -7.28 -9.69
N VAL A 149 0.10 -6.52 -10.37
CA VAL A 149 0.84 -5.42 -9.75
C VAL A 149 -0.14 -4.34 -9.31
N ARG A 150 -0.19 -4.11 -8.00
CA ARG A 150 -1.05 -3.09 -7.39
C ARG A 150 -0.54 -1.69 -7.71
N ASN A 151 -1.20 -0.69 -7.15
CA ASN A 151 -0.68 0.67 -7.26
C ASN A 151 0.73 0.76 -6.68
N ILE A 152 1.54 1.54 -7.38
CA ILE A 152 2.93 1.75 -7.05
C ILE A 152 2.97 2.98 -6.15
N ASN A 153 3.29 2.73 -4.89
CA ASN A 153 3.34 3.78 -3.88
C ASN A 153 4.65 4.56 -4.00
N GLY A 154 4.63 5.82 -3.62
CA GLY A 154 5.86 6.58 -3.38
C GLY A 154 5.60 7.77 -2.48
N CYS A 155 6.64 8.56 -2.21
CA CYS A 155 6.51 9.67 -1.28
C CYS A 155 5.46 10.67 -1.81
N PRO A 156 4.44 11.04 -1.01
CA PRO A 156 3.47 12.03 -1.42
C PRO A 156 4.10 13.44 -1.49
N LEU A 157 5.33 13.66 -1.05
CA LEU A 157 6.08 14.89 -1.29
C LEU A 157 7.21 14.73 -2.32
N ALA A 158 7.24 13.65 -3.11
CA ALA A 158 8.27 13.46 -4.14
C ALA A 158 8.39 14.69 -5.07
N GLY A 159 9.60 15.18 -5.29
CA GLY A 159 9.92 16.39 -6.06
C GLY A 159 9.69 17.72 -5.33
N ALA A 160 9.00 17.70 -4.19
CA ALA A 160 8.68 18.87 -3.37
C ALA A 160 9.35 18.84 -1.98
N ASN A 161 9.74 17.66 -1.50
CA ASN A 161 10.33 17.47 -0.19
C ASN A 161 11.76 18.06 -0.15
N PRO A 162 12.06 19.04 0.70
CA PRO A 162 13.41 19.61 0.81
C PRO A 162 14.46 18.61 1.32
N HIS A 163 14.05 17.49 1.91
CA HIS A 163 14.92 16.48 2.50
C HIS A 163 15.00 15.18 1.70
N GLU A 164 14.30 15.06 0.57
CA GLU A 164 14.42 13.86 -0.25
C GLU A 164 15.81 13.74 -0.85
N LEU A 165 16.28 12.49 -0.97
CA LEU A 165 17.57 12.21 -1.58
C LEU A 165 17.52 12.38 -3.10
N LEU A 166 16.39 12.00 -3.70
CA LEU A 166 16.08 12.16 -5.12
C LEU A 166 14.56 12.12 -5.31
N ASP A 167 14.06 12.74 -6.39
CA ASP A 167 12.67 12.56 -6.80
C ASP A 167 12.50 11.17 -7.45
N ALA A 168 11.74 10.30 -6.78
CA ALA A 168 11.46 8.94 -7.23
C ALA A 168 10.19 8.83 -8.08
N SER A 169 9.39 9.91 -8.20
CA SER A 169 8.12 9.87 -8.92
C SER A 169 8.26 9.52 -10.41
N PRO A 170 9.32 9.91 -11.16
CA PRO A 170 9.48 9.48 -12.55
C PRO A 170 9.59 7.96 -12.70
N VAL A 171 10.32 7.28 -11.80
CA VAL A 171 10.44 5.81 -11.79
C VAL A 171 9.08 5.16 -11.55
N VAL A 172 8.26 5.73 -10.66
CA VAL A 172 6.91 5.25 -10.40
C VAL A 172 6.03 5.35 -11.65
N GLN A 173 6.06 6.50 -12.35
CA GLN A 173 5.28 6.71 -13.57
C GLN A 173 5.72 5.79 -14.72
N ASP A 174 7.03 5.60 -14.89
CA ASP A 174 7.59 4.71 -15.91
C ASP A 174 7.21 3.25 -15.68
N LEU A 175 7.29 2.78 -14.43
CA LEU A 175 6.83 1.44 -14.07
C LEU A 175 5.34 1.28 -14.35
N ASP A 176 4.52 2.27 -13.98
CA ASP A 176 3.07 2.21 -14.21
C ASP A 176 2.72 2.14 -15.71
N ARG A 177 3.43 2.94 -16.50
CA ARG A 177 3.30 2.97 -17.97
C ARG A 177 3.70 1.65 -18.62
N ILE A 178 4.78 1.01 -18.16
CA ILE A 178 5.23 -0.29 -18.70
C ILE A 178 4.30 -1.43 -18.25
N ILE A 179 3.93 -1.46 -16.97
CA ILE A 179 3.23 -2.60 -16.35
C ILE A 179 1.75 -2.63 -16.73
N VAL A 180 1.14 -1.45 -16.88
CA VAL A 180 -0.27 -1.32 -17.22
C VAL A 180 -0.46 -0.71 -18.59
N GLY A 181 0.19 0.41 -18.91
CA GLY A 181 -0.03 1.09 -20.18
C GLY A 181 -1.50 1.51 -20.40
N GLU A 182 -1.82 2.10 -21.53
CA GLU A 182 -3.17 2.68 -21.75
C GLU A 182 -4.28 1.62 -21.77
N GLN A 183 -4.00 0.45 -22.36
CA GLN A 183 -5.00 -0.60 -22.58
C GLN A 183 -4.80 -1.84 -21.70
N GLY A 184 -3.84 -1.81 -20.77
CA GLY A 184 -3.38 -2.99 -20.05
C GLY A 184 -2.23 -3.69 -20.77
N ASN A 185 -1.38 -4.41 -20.02
CA ASN A 185 -0.24 -5.13 -20.58
C ASN A 185 -0.27 -6.62 -20.20
N PRO A 186 -0.59 -7.52 -21.16
CA PRO A 186 -0.69 -8.97 -20.92
C PRO A 186 0.58 -9.62 -20.33
N GLN A 187 1.76 -9.00 -20.49
CA GLN A 187 2.99 -9.52 -19.89
C GLN A 187 2.95 -9.54 -18.35
N PHE A 188 2.06 -8.74 -17.74
CA PHE A 188 1.98 -8.51 -16.29
C PHE A 188 0.60 -8.82 -15.69
N THR A 189 -0.28 -9.50 -16.43
CA THR A 189 -1.65 -9.81 -15.99
C THR A 189 -1.81 -11.23 -15.43
N ASN A 190 -0.79 -12.08 -15.53
CA ASN A 190 -0.83 -13.46 -15.07
C ASN A 190 0.16 -13.76 -13.94
N LEU A 191 0.18 -12.93 -12.90
CA LEU A 191 1.03 -13.21 -11.74
C LEU A 191 0.44 -14.35 -10.90
N PRO A 192 1.25 -15.08 -10.11
CA PRO A 192 0.74 -16.09 -9.18
C PRO A 192 -0.16 -15.50 -8.06
N ARG A 193 0.14 -14.27 -7.63
CA ARG A 193 -0.61 -13.54 -6.60
C ARG A 193 -0.40 -12.03 -6.74
N LYS A 194 -1.07 -11.26 -5.88
CA LYS A 194 -0.89 -9.80 -5.76
C LYS A 194 0.58 -9.42 -5.58
N PHE A 195 1.00 -8.33 -6.22
CA PHE A 195 2.36 -7.82 -6.15
C PHE A 195 2.36 -6.32 -5.82
N ASN A 196 2.96 -5.96 -4.70
CA ASN A 196 2.97 -4.62 -4.13
C ASN A 196 4.35 -3.99 -4.31
N ILE A 197 4.39 -2.74 -4.78
CA ILE A 197 5.64 -2.02 -5.04
C ILE A 197 5.60 -0.66 -4.33
N THR A 198 6.73 -0.24 -3.76
CA THR A 198 6.99 1.17 -3.48
C THR A 198 8.33 1.62 -4.04
N VAL A 199 8.40 2.88 -4.47
CA VAL A 199 9.64 3.56 -4.83
C VAL A 199 9.65 4.90 -4.11
N THR A 200 10.69 5.17 -3.34
CA THR A 200 10.80 6.43 -2.60
C THR A 200 12.24 6.90 -2.53
N GLY A 201 12.44 8.21 -2.70
CA GLY A 201 13.68 8.90 -2.37
C GLY A 201 13.63 9.62 -1.03
N CYS A 202 12.48 9.58 -0.34
CA CYS A 202 12.28 10.20 0.96
C CYS A 202 12.92 9.36 2.08
N PRO A 203 13.73 9.97 2.97
CA PRO A 203 14.32 9.25 4.09
C PRO A 203 13.31 8.88 5.20
N ASP A 204 12.17 9.55 5.30
CA ASP A 204 11.30 9.54 6.50
C ASP A 204 10.13 8.53 6.46
N ASN A 205 10.37 7.30 5.98
CA ASN A 205 9.47 6.14 6.12
C ASN A 205 7.96 6.36 5.86
N CYS A 206 7.62 7.19 4.87
CA CYS A 206 6.24 7.57 4.57
C CYS A 206 5.47 6.59 3.65
N THR A 207 6.04 5.44 3.28
CA THR A 207 5.46 4.54 2.25
C THR A 207 5.34 3.05 2.63
N HIS A 208 5.70 2.67 3.86
CA HIS A 208 5.67 1.28 4.35
C HIS A 208 6.46 0.28 3.50
N ALA A 209 7.73 0.61 3.19
CA ALA A 209 8.63 -0.19 2.37
C ALA A 209 8.79 -1.65 2.86
N GLU A 210 8.75 -1.85 4.17
CA GLU A 210 8.88 -3.15 4.83
C GLU A 210 7.82 -4.18 4.44
N SER A 211 6.66 -3.73 3.94
CA SER A 211 5.51 -4.60 3.64
C SER A 211 5.25 -4.80 2.13
N GLN A 212 6.18 -4.38 1.28
CA GLN A 212 6.06 -4.44 -0.18
C GLN A 212 6.82 -5.63 -0.76
N ASP A 213 6.29 -6.25 -1.83
CA ASP A 213 6.99 -7.33 -2.54
C ASP A 213 8.31 -6.82 -3.15
N ILE A 214 8.34 -5.55 -3.60
CA ILE A 214 9.56 -4.81 -3.93
C ILE A 214 9.49 -3.40 -3.30
N ALA A 215 10.58 -2.98 -2.67
CA ALA A 215 10.79 -1.59 -2.28
C ALA A 215 12.13 -1.06 -2.80
N LEU A 216 12.08 0.08 -3.48
CA LEU A 216 13.25 0.88 -3.80
C LEU A 216 13.35 2.01 -2.77
N VAL A 217 14.40 1.96 -1.95
CA VAL A 217 14.60 2.88 -0.80
C VAL A 217 15.85 3.73 -1.00
N PRO A 218 15.88 5.00 -0.56
CA PRO A 218 16.97 5.91 -0.88
C PRO A 218 18.32 5.40 -0.35
N ALA A 219 19.34 5.42 -1.20
CA ALA A 219 20.68 4.95 -0.85
C ALA A 219 21.80 5.79 -1.49
N LYS A 220 22.97 5.81 -0.84
CA LYS A 220 24.21 6.36 -1.39
C LYS A 220 25.28 5.29 -1.54
N LYS A 221 25.97 5.27 -2.68
CA LYS A 221 27.10 4.36 -2.93
C LYS A 221 28.23 5.05 -3.67
N ALA A 222 29.39 5.21 -3.01
CA ALA A 222 30.60 5.80 -3.59
C ALA A 222 30.31 7.14 -4.34
N GLY A 223 29.61 8.06 -3.67
CA GLY A 223 29.20 9.35 -4.24
C GLY A 223 27.94 9.32 -5.12
N ARG A 224 27.52 8.14 -5.60
CA ARG A 224 26.31 7.98 -6.42
C ARG A 224 25.05 7.93 -5.56
N VAL A 225 23.97 8.48 -6.08
CA VAL A 225 22.64 8.51 -5.46
C VAL A 225 21.72 7.57 -6.21
N GLY A 226 20.96 6.77 -5.48
CA GLY A 226 20.05 5.81 -6.07
C GLY A 226 19.22 5.11 -5.02
N PHE A 227 18.99 3.82 -5.24
CA PHE A 227 18.15 2.99 -4.40
C PHE A 227 18.87 1.71 -3.98
N ASN A 228 18.64 1.31 -2.72
CA ASN A 228 18.77 -0.10 -2.35
C ASN A 228 17.48 -0.83 -2.70
N VAL A 229 17.59 -2.10 -3.11
CA VAL A 229 16.45 -2.96 -3.46
C VAL A 229 16.12 -3.88 -2.30
N LEU A 230 14.91 -3.77 -1.76
CA LEU A 230 14.34 -4.71 -0.79
C LEU A 230 13.27 -5.56 -1.47
N VAL A 231 13.13 -6.82 -1.04
CA VAL A 231 12.22 -7.80 -1.66
C VAL A 231 11.50 -8.66 -0.63
N GLY A 232 10.31 -9.16 -0.99
CA GLY A 232 9.60 -10.20 -0.24
C GLY A 232 8.74 -9.71 0.93
N GLY A 233 8.58 -8.40 1.11
CA GLY A 233 7.69 -7.85 2.13
C GLY A 233 6.23 -8.22 1.87
N LYS A 234 5.50 -8.62 2.91
CA LYS A 234 4.07 -8.90 2.80
C LYS A 234 3.32 -8.75 4.10
N MET A 235 2.08 -8.29 3.99
CA MET A 235 1.04 -8.43 5.01
C MET A 235 -0.05 -9.41 4.55
N GLY A 236 -0.60 -10.21 5.48
CA GLY A 236 -1.72 -11.11 5.25
C GLY A 236 -1.35 -12.60 5.22
N SER A 237 -1.47 -13.26 4.06
CA SER A 237 -1.26 -14.71 3.92
C SER A 237 0.11 -15.15 4.49
N GLY A 238 0.09 -16.09 5.45
CA GLY A 238 1.28 -16.55 6.16
C GLY A 238 1.92 -15.50 7.08
N GLY A 239 1.15 -14.51 7.57
CA GLY A 239 1.62 -13.49 8.49
C GLY A 239 2.37 -12.32 7.84
N PHE A 240 2.79 -11.36 8.67
CA PHE A 240 3.66 -10.27 8.28
C PHE A 240 5.09 -10.77 8.04
N THR A 241 5.66 -10.40 6.90
CA THR A 241 7.06 -10.64 6.54
C THR A 241 7.67 -9.31 6.18
N VAL A 242 8.77 -8.96 6.84
CA VAL A 242 9.54 -7.75 6.56
C VAL A 242 10.36 -7.98 5.29
N ALA A 243 10.37 -6.99 4.38
CA ALA A 243 11.17 -7.05 3.16
C ALA A 243 12.67 -7.14 3.46
N SER A 244 13.36 -8.07 2.80
CA SER A 244 14.78 -8.33 2.98
C SER A 244 15.62 -7.58 1.94
N PRO A 245 16.84 -7.13 2.27
CA PRO A 245 17.74 -6.55 1.29
C PRO A 245 18.15 -7.57 0.24
N LEU A 246 17.96 -7.26 -1.06
CA LEU A 246 18.48 -8.06 -2.18
C LEU A 246 20.00 -7.89 -2.34
N ASN A 247 20.61 -7.02 -1.54
CA ASN A 247 22.03 -6.64 -1.63
C ASN A 247 22.40 -6.01 -2.98
N VAL A 248 21.49 -5.22 -3.53
CA VAL A 248 21.62 -4.54 -4.82
C VAL A 248 21.43 -3.03 -4.63
N PHE A 249 22.31 -2.25 -5.26
CA PHE A 249 22.18 -0.80 -5.46
C PHE A 249 21.94 -0.49 -6.93
N VAL A 250 20.98 0.39 -7.20
CA VAL A 250 20.63 0.85 -8.56
C VAL A 250 20.51 2.36 -8.60
N GLU A 251 21.02 2.97 -9.66
CA GLU A 251 20.73 4.39 -9.96
C GLU A 251 19.34 4.51 -10.60
N ALA A 252 18.80 5.73 -10.67
CA ALA A 252 17.42 5.96 -11.13
C ALA A 252 17.14 5.37 -12.53
N PHE A 253 18.10 5.48 -13.46
CA PHE A 253 17.95 4.95 -14.81
C PHE A 253 17.94 3.40 -14.87
N GLN A 254 18.48 2.71 -13.85
CA GLN A 254 18.51 1.25 -13.76
C GLN A 254 17.30 0.68 -13.01
N ALA A 255 16.61 1.52 -12.24
CA ALA A 255 15.54 1.10 -11.34
C ALA A 255 14.38 0.40 -12.09
N VAL A 256 13.94 0.96 -13.21
CA VAL A 256 12.80 0.43 -13.97
C VAL A 256 13.08 -0.97 -14.54
N PRO A 257 14.18 -1.22 -15.30
CA PRO A 257 14.53 -2.56 -15.76
C PRO A 257 14.61 -3.60 -14.65
N VAL A 258 15.24 -3.26 -13.52
CA VAL A 258 15.41 -4.18 -12.38
C VAL A 258 14.07 -4.62 -11.79
N VAL A 259 13.15 -3.68 -11.56
CA VAL A 259 11.82 -4.00 -11.03
C VAL A 259 11.02 -4.82 -12.04
N VAL A 260 11.08 -4.49 -13.34
CA VAL A 260 10.40 -5.24 -14.40
C VAL A 260 10.85 -6.69 -14.45
N GLU A 261 12.16 -6.95 -14.39
CA GLU A 261 12.68 -8.32 -14.41
C GLU A 261 12.34 -9.08 -13.13
N LEU A 262 12.36 -8.46 -11.96
CA LEU A 262 11.89 -9.10 -10.72
C LEU A 262 10.41 -9.52 -10.79
N ILE A 263 9.54 -8.70 -11.41
CA ILE A 263 8.14 -9.07 -11.63
C ILE A 263 8.04 -10.28 -12.58
N LYS A 264 8.84 -10.31 -13.65
CA LYS A 264 8.86 -11.44 -14.61
C LYS A 264 9.40 -12.72 -13.96
N ILE A 265 10.44 -12.65 -13.14
CA ILE A 265 10.94 -13.78 -12.35
C ILE A 265 9.80 -14.34 -11.48
N TYR A 266 9.07 -13.47 -10.78
CA TYR A 266 7.94 -13.91 -9.98
C TYR A 266 6.81 -14.52 -10.82
N ARG A 267 6.52 -13.95 -11.99
CA ARG A 267 5.53 -14.50 -12.93
C ARG A 267 5.90 -15.93 -13.36
N ASP A 268 7.16 -16.12 -13.73
CA ASP A 268 7.66 -17.35 -14.36
C ASP A 268 7.90 -18.48 -13.34
N HIS A 269 8.33 -18.13 -12.12
CA HIS A 269 8.78 -19.11 -11.14
C HIS A 269 7.99 -19.12 -9.83
N GLY A 270 7.09 -18.16 -9.60
CA GLY A 270 6.36 -18.07 -8.34
C GLY A 270 5.34 -19.19 -8.15
N PRO A 271 5.13 -19.67 -6.90
CA PRO A 271 4.24 -20.80 -6.59
C PRO A 271 2.77 -20.49 -6.89
N ARG A 272 2.02 -21.47 -7.39
CA ARG A 272 0.63 -21.31 -7.90
C ARG A 272 -0.38 -22.29 -7.30
N GLU A 273 0.02 -23.15 -6.37
CA GLU A 273 -0.79 -24.25 -5.86
C GLU A 273 -1.71 -23.80 -4.72
N ALA A 274 -1.15 -23.28 -3.63
CA ALA A 274 -1.92 -22.86 -2.46
C ALA A 274 -1.93 -21.33 -2.36
N ARG A 275 -3.09 -20.67 -2.55
CA ARG A 275 -3.16 -19.18 -2.59
C ARG A 275 -2.60 -18.48 -1.35
N SER A 276 -2.58 -19.16 -0.20
CA SER A 276 -1.95 -18.69 1.05
C SER A 276 -0.42 -18.67 1.00
N LYS A 277 0.19 -19.40 0.06
CA LYS A 277 1.63 -19.58 -0.16
C LYS A 277 2.11 -19.11 -1.54
N CYS A 278 1.30 -18.32 -2.27
CA CYS A 278 1.65 -17.88 -3.64
C CYS A 278 2.37 -16.52 -3.74
N ARG A 279 2.59 -15.79 -2.64
CA ARG A 279 3.24 -14.46 -2.66
C ARG A 279 4.73 -14.56 -2.98
N PHE A 280 5.33 -13.48 -3.48
CA PHE A 280 6.75 -13.43 -3.85
C PHE A 280 7.70 -13.81 -2.71
N ALA A 281 7.32 -13.49 -1.47
CA ALA A 281 8.02 -13.91 -0.26
C ALA A 281 8.30 -15.43 -0.20
N PHE A 282 7.35 -16.27 -0.65
CA PHE A 282 7.49 -17.72 -0.60
C PHE A 282 8.44 -18.25 -1.69
N LEU A 283 8.48 -17.57 -2.86
CA LEU A 283 9.52 -17.85 -3.85
C LEU A 283 10.92 -17.54 -3.29
N ILE A 284 11.05 -16.42 -2.57
CA ILE A 284 12.30 -16.04 -1.92
C ILE A 284 12.68 -17.00 -0.80
N GLU A 285 11.71 -17.49 -0.02
CA GLU A 285 11.92 -18.51 1.00
C GLU A 285 12.48 -19.81 0.39
N GLU A 286 11.93 -20.23 -0.76
CA GLU A 286 12.39 -21.42 -1.47
C GLU A 286 13.76 -21.23 -2.14
N TRP A 287 13.97 -20.10 -2.82
CA TRP A 287 15.18 -19.86 -3.62
C TRP A 287 16.35 -19.34 -2.81
N GLY A 288 16.08 -18.58 -1.76
CA GLY A 288 17.06 -17.70 -1.12
C GLY A 288 17.40 -16.46 -1.96
N LEU A 289 17.89 -15.42 -1.29
CA LEU A 289 18.23 -14.14 -1.92
C LEU A 289 19.37 -14.26 -2.94
N SER A 290 20.35 -15.14 -2.69
CA SER A 290 21.50 -15.34 -3.58
C SER A 290 21.09 -15.85 -4.96
N ARG A 291 20.18 -16.85 -5.00
CA ARG A 291 19.65 -17.38 -6.26
C ARG A 291 18.79 -16.36 -6.99
N LEU A 292 17.91 -15.65 -6.27
CA LEU A 292 17.10 -14.58 -6.86
C LEU A 292 17.97 -13.49 -7.50
N ARG A 293 19.05 -13.08 -6.82
CA ARG A 293 19.98 -12.09 -7.35
C ARG A 293 20.72 -12.60 -8.59
N ALA A 294 21.14 -13.86 -8.60
CA ALA A 294 21.80 -14.48 -9.75
C ALA A 294 20.87 -14.51 -10.98
N GLU A 295 19.62 -14.96 -10.82
CA GLU A 295 18.60 -14.97 -11.88
C GLU A 295 18.35 -13.55 -12.41
N LEU A 296 18.27 -12.55 -11.53
CA LEU A 296 18.10 -11.15 -11.93
C LEU A 296 19.28 -10.65 -12.79
N ILE A 297 20.51 -10.95 -12.39
CA ILE A 297 21.72 -10.56 -13.13
C ILE A 297 21.75 -11.24 -14.51
N GLU A 298 21.40 -12.53 -14.56
CA GLU A 298 21.32 -13.30 -15.81
C GLU A 298 20.31 -12.66 -16.79
N ARG A 299 19.10 -12.34 -16.33
CA ARG A 299 18.07 -11.69 -17.17
C ARG A 299 18.44 -10.30 -17.65
N LEU A 300 19.19 -9.55 -16.84
CA LEU A 300 19.65 -8.20 -17.20
C LEU A 300 20.90 -8.22 -18.09
N GLY A 301 21.63 -9.34 -18.14
CA GLY A 301 22.85 -9.50 -18.94
C GLY A 301 24.05 -8.68 -18.44
N HIS A 302 24.00 -8.15 -17.21
CA HIS A 302 25.09 -7.38 -16.62
C HIS A 302 25.07 -7.42 -15.09
N GLU A 303 26.24 -7.24 -14.50
CA GLU A 303 26.42 -7.21 -13.04
C GLU A 303 25.76 -5.98 -12.40
N LEU A 304 25.20 -6.18 -11.21
CA LEU A 304 24.62 -5.12 -10.39
C LEU A 304 25.53 -4.80 -9.20
N ALA A 305 25.66 -3.51 -8.92
CA ALA A 305 26.41 -3.06 -7.76
C ALA A 305 25.80 -3.61 -6.47
N PHE A 306 26.66 -4.08 -5.54
CA PHE A 306 26.21 -4.43 -4.19
C PHE A 306 25.48 -3.26 -3.51
N GLN A 307 24.64 -3.49 -2.51
CA GLN A 307 23.91 -2.40 -1.84
C GLN A 307 24.81 -1.26 -1.34
N GLY A 308 24.25 -0.04 -1.33
CA GLY A 308 24.85 1.16 -0.77
C GLY A 308 24.45 1.37 0.69
N ARG A 309 24.86 2.51 1.25
CA ARG A 309 24.39 2.96 2.57
C ARG A 309 22.92 3.34 2.48
N ASP A 310 22.08 2.69 3.29
CA ASP A 310 20.68 3.06 3.44
C ASP A 310 20.58 4.48 4.01
N MET A 311 19.78 5.33 3.38
CA MET A 311 19.61 6.72 3.77
C MET A 311 18.27 6.97 4.48
N ARG A 312 17.47 5.93 4.74
CA ARG A 312 16.26 6.06 5.55
C ARG A 312 16.62 6.42 6.99
N SER A 313 15.86 7.34 7.56
CA SER A 313 15.91 7.65 8.99
C SER A 313 15.05 6.65 9.77
N SER A 314 15.10 6.68 11.10
CA SER A 314 14.13 5.97 11.94
C SER A 314 12.82 6.76 12.14
N SER A 315 12.74 7.96 11.57
CA SER A 315 11.58 8.84 11.71
C SER A 315 10.46 8.42 10.76
N HIS A 316 9.21 8.62 11.20
CA HIS A 316 8.03 8.44 10.36
C HIS A 316 7.44 9.81 10.00
N ALA A 317 7.29 10.10 8.72
CA ALA A 317 6.63 11.31 8.23
C ALA A 317 5.20 11.02 7.77
N ASP A 318 4.25 11.69 8.41
CA ASP A 318 2.83 11.73 8.00
C ASP A 318 2.53 12.80 6.94
N HIS A 319 3.45 13.75 6.79
CA HIS A 319 3.34 14.92 5.92
C HIS A 319 2.11 15.81 6.17
N LEU A 320 1.54 15.78 7.39
CA LEU A 320 0.42 16.63 7.80
C LEU A 320 0.88 17.98 8.33
N GLY A 321 0.08 19.01 8.07
CA GLY A 321 0.40 20.39 8.43
C GLY A 321 1.11 21.14 7.32
N VAL A 322 1.55 22.36 7.64
CA VAL A 322 2.25 23.24 6.69
C VAL A 322 3.74 22.89 6.67
N THR A 323 4.25 22.51 5.51
CA THR A 323 5.67 22.16 5.30
C THR A 323 6.27 23.03 4.21
N ARG A 324 7.55 23.42 4.37
CA ARG A 324 8.30 24.12 3.31
C ARG A 324 8.61 23.16 2.17
N GLN A 325 8.44 23.60 0.93
CA GLN A 325 8.91 22.85 -0.22
C GLN A 325 10.37 23.18 -0.54
N ARG A 326 11.00 22.33 -1.36
CA ARG A 326 12.32 22.59 -1.94
C ARG A 326 12.33 23.86 -2.81
N GLN A 327 11.24 24.10 -3.52
CA GLN A 327 11.02 25.30 -4.32
C GLN A 327 10.82 26.50 -3.39
N GLU A 328 11.62 27.55 -3.59
CA GLU A 328 11.54 28.76 -2.80
C GLU A 328 10.15 29.39 -2.88
N GLY A 329 9.68 29.95 -1.75
CA GLY A 329 8.35 30.56 -1.66
C GLY A 329 7.17 29.58 -1.62
N LEU A 330 7.36 28.29 -1.92
CA LEU A 330 6.27 27.31 -1.93
C LEU A 330 6.15 26.52 -0.61
N ARG A 331 4.91 26.08 -0.36
CA ARG A 331 4.49 25.28 0.79
C ARG A 331 3.65 24.11 0.33
N ALA A 332 3.64 23.05 1.13
CA ALA A 332 2.67 21.97 1.06
C ALA A 332 1.82 21.99 2.32
N VAL A 333 0.53 21.71 2.21
CA VAL A 333 -0.38 21.56 3.35
C VAL A 333 -0.99 20.17 3.33
N GLY A 334 -0.58 19.33 4.27
CA GLY A 334 -1.18 18.01 4.47
C GLY A 334 -2.39 18.08 5.38
N LEU A 335 -3.45 17.41 4.96
CA LEU A 335 -4.79 17.44 5.54
C LEU A 335 -5.16 16.03 6.02
N CYS A 336 -5.51 15.91 7.29
CA CYS A 336 -5.98 14.65 7.85
C CYS A 336 -7.38 14.36 7.34
N VAL A 337 -7.56 13.27 6.60
CA VAL A 337 -8.87 12.79 6.17
C VAL A 337 -9.25 11.64 7.09
N PRO A 338 -10.18 11.81 8.05
CA PRO A 338 -10.46 10.80 9.06
C PRO A 338 -10.75 9.42 8.44
N THR A 339 -9.84 8.47 8.69
CA THR A 339 -9.86 7.10 8.11
C THR A 339 -9.90 7.04 6.58
N GLY A 340 -9.65 8.14 5.87
CA GLY A 340 -9.72 8.25 4.42
C GLY A 340 -11.12 8.18 3.81
N ARG A 341 -12.20 8.25 4.60
CA ARG A 341 -13.59 8.26 4.07
C ARG A 341 -13.97 9.68 3.66
N VAL A 342 -14.50 9.83 2.45
CA VAL A 342 -14.83 11.12 1.83
C VAL A 342 -16.18 11.03 1.12
N ASN A 343 -16.97 12.10 1.13
CA ASN A 343 -18.20 12.25 0.33
C ASN A 343 -17.95 13.12 -0.93
N PRO A 344 -18.87 13.16 -1.91
CA PRO A 344 -18.67 13.91 -3.15
C PRO A 344 -18.40 15.41 -2.93
N GLU A 345 -19.10 16.04 -1.98
CA GLU A 345 -18.97 17.47 -1.68
C GLU A 345 -17.59 17.81 -1.12
N GLN A 346 -17.08 16.99 -0.20
CA GLN A 346 -15.74 17.14 0.35
C GLN A 346 -14.66 16.93 -0.74
N LEU A 347 -14.89 16.03 -1.69
CA LEU A 347 -13.96 15.77 -2.79
C LEU A 347 -13.95 16.93 -3.81
N ASP A 348 -15.13 17.45 -4.17
CA ASP A 348 -15.29 18.65 -5.00
C ASP A 348 -14.61 19.86 -4.34
N GLU A 349 -14.79 20.02 -3.03
CA GLU A 349 -14.18 21.12 -2.28
C GLU A 349 -12.66 20.97 -2.19
N LEU A 350 -12.15 19.76 -1.92
CA LEU A 350 -10.71 19.51 -1.97
C LEU A 350 -10.11 19.84 -3.34
N ALA A 351 -10.81 19.50 -4.43
CA ALA A 351 -10.41 19.86 -5.78
C ALA A 351 -10.44 21.37 -6.02
N ARG A 352 -11.45 22.08 -5.52
CA ARG A 352 -11.54 23.55 -5.59
C ARG A 352 -10.36 24.20 -4.86
N LEU A 353 -10.07 23.76 -3.63
CA LEU A 353 -8.97 24.29 -2.82
C LEU A 353 -7.62 24.09 -3.49
N ALA A 354 -7.37 22.91 -4.06
CA ALA A 354 -6.14 22.64 -4.79
C ALA A 354 -5.96 23.56 -6.01
N ALA A 355 -7.04 23.85 -6.74
CA ALA A 355 -7.02 24.73 -7.90
C ALA A 355 -6.85 26.22 -7.54
N ILE A 356 -7.37 26.67 -6.40
CA ILE A 356 -7.30 28.07 -5.96
C ILE A 356 -6.00 28.40 -5.25
N TYR A 357 -5.56 27.55 -4.31
CA TYR A 357 -4.41 27.84 -3.46
C TYR A 357 -3.11 27.21 -3.97
N GLY A 358 -3.18 26.14 -4.77
CA GLY A 358 -2.04 25.48 -5.37
C GLY A 358 -2.07 25.58 -6.90
N ASN A 359 -1.66 24.52 -7.58
CA ASN A 359 -1.68 24.40 -9.04
C ASN A 359 -2.67 23.33 -9.53
N GLY A 360 -3.68 23.00 -8.73
CA GLY A 360 -4.64 21.94 -9.02
C GLY A 360 -4.14 20.52 -8.73
N GLU A 361 -2.93 20.35 -8.17
CA GLU A 361 -2.44 19.04 -7.75
C GLU A 361 -2.94 18.64 -6.36
N ILE A 362 -3.23 17.35 -6.18
CA ILE A 362 -3.54 16.72 -4.90
C ILE A 362 -2.69 15.46 -4.79
N ARG A 363 -2.15 15.18 -3.61
CA ARG A 363 -1.32 14.00 -3.37
C ARG A 363 -1.86 13.17 -2.22
N LEU A 364 -2.17 11.90 -2.49
CA LEU A 364 -2.73 10.96 -1.53
C LEU A 364 -1.60 10.25 -0.76
N THR A 365 -1.81 9.96 0.53
CA THR A 365 -0.81 9.31 1.38
C THR A 365 -1.18 7.86 1.69
N THR A 366 -0.21 7.04 2.10
CA THR A 366 -0.47 5.66 2.57
C THR A 366 -1.19 5.64 3.92
N ALA A 367 -1.17 6.75 4.65
CA ALA A 367 -1.97 6.99 5.85
C ALA A 367 -3.41 7.46 5.53
N GLN A 368 -3.83 7.35 4.26
CA GLN A 368 -5.19 7.67 3.80
C GLN A 368 -5.55 9.16 3.87
N ASN A 369 -4.55 10.05 3.87
CA ASN A 369 -4.70 11.49 3.91
C ASN A 369 -4.48 12.13 2.53
N ALA A 370 -4.68 13.44 2.44
CA ALA A 370 -4.46 14.23 1.23
C ALA A 370 -3.51 15.41 1.50
N ILE A 371 -2.75 15.83 0.48
CA ILE A 371 -1.84 16.97 0.53
C ILE A 371 -2.14 17.87 -0.65
N ILE A 372 -2.20 19.18 -0.40
CA ILE A 372 -2.19 20.21 -1.44
C ILE A 372 -0.76 20.78 -1.50
N PRO A 373 0.04 20.44 -2.52
CA PRO A 373 1.37 21.00 -2.73
C PRO A 373 1.30 22.36 -3.48
N HIS A 374 2.45 22.99 -3.65
CA HIS A 374 2.67 24.14 -4.53
C HIS A 374 1.86 25.39 -4.15
N ILE A 375 1.61 25.57 -2.85
CA ILE A 375 0.90 26.73 -2.32
C ILE A 375 1.91 27.87 -2.09
N PRO A 376 1.70 29.06 -2.67
CA PRO A 376 2.48 30.25 -2.31
C PRO A 376 2.42 30.52 -0.80
N ALA A 377 3.55 30.89 -0.19
CA ALA A 377 3.63 31.01 1.28
C ALA A 377 2.64 32.02 1.89
N ASP A 378 2.29 33.07 1.15
CA ASP A 378 1.30 34.08 1.51
C ASP A 378 -0.15 33.60 1.38
N ALA A 379 -0.42 32.65 0.48
CA ALA A 379 -1.73 32.04 0.28
C ALA A 379 -2.10 30.99 1.37
N VAL A 380 -1.13 30.50 2.14
CA VAL A 380 -1.37 29.49 3.19
C VAL A 380 -2.40 29.95 4.22
N GLY A 381 -2.35 31.23 4.63
CA GLY A 381 -3.31 31.78 5.60
C GLY A 381 -4.75 31.68 5.12
N GLY A 382 -5.00 31.94 3.83
CA GLY A 382 -6.32 31.80 3.21
C GLY A 382 -6.80 30.36 3.21
N LEU A 383 -5.94 29.41 2.79
CA LEU A 383 -6.29 27.99 2.82
C LEU A 383 -6.65 27.52 4.23
N LEU A 384 -5.85 27.89 5.24
CA LEU A 384 -6.07 27.49 6.64
C LEU A 384 -7.40 27.98 7.22
N ALA A 385 -8.02 29.01 6.63
CA ALA A 385 -9.31 29.55 7.05
C ALA A 385 -10.52 28.85 6.39
N GLU A 386 -10.30 27.99 5.40
CA GLU A 386 -11.37 27.38 4.61
C GLU A 386 -12.24 26.41 5.44
N PRO A 387 -13.57 26.38 5.27
CA PRO A 387 -14.46 25.57 6.10
C PRO A 387 -14.15 24.07 6.08
N LEU A 388 -13.68 23.53 4.95
CA LEU A 388 -13.33 22.12 4.84
C LEU A 388 -12.24 21.71 5.83
N LEU A 389 -11.31 22.60 6.19
CA LEU A 389 -10.20 22.28 7.09
C LEU A 389 -10.63 22.07 8.55
N LYS A 390 -11.87 22.40 8.90
CA LYS A 390 -12.46 21.97 10.17
C LYS A 390 -12.74 20.46 10.19
N GLN A 391 -12.98 19.88 9.03
CA GLN A 391 -13.20 18.44 8.84
C GLN A 391 -11.90 17.74 8.47
N PHE A 392 -11.12 18.33 7.56
CA PHE A 392 -9.81 17.83 7.12
C PHE A 392 -8.68 18.64 7.75
N SER A 393 -8.50 18.47 9.06
CA SER A 393 -7.59 19.31 9.83
C SER A 393 -6.11 19.08 9.44
N PRO A 394 -5.32 20.15 9.23
CA PRO A 394 -3.87 20.06 9.11
C PRO A 394 -3.18 19.81 10.46
N ARG A 395 -3.93 19.91 11.56
CA ARG A 395 -3.47 19.68 12.94
C ARG A 395 -4.50 18.81 13.66
N PRO A 396 -4.69 17.55 13.23
CA PRO A 396 -5.59 16.64 13.93
C PRO A 396 -5.03 16.31 15.32
N SER A 397 -5.83 15.66 16.13
CA SER A 397 -5.38 15.17 17.42
C SER A 397 -4.31 14.08 17.31
N LEU A 398 -3.60 13.82 18.42
CA LEU A 398 -2.47 12.87 18.44
C LEU A 398 -2.90 11.45 18.06
N PHE A 399 -4.12 11.06 18.43
CA PHE A 399 -4.63 9.71 18.19
C PHE A 399 -5.25 9.55 16.80
N LEU A 400 -5.65 10.65 16.15
CA LEU A 400 -6.18 10.63 14.78
C LEU A 400 -5.07 10.79 13.72
N ARG A 401 -4.01 11.54 14.03
CA ARG A 401 -2.97 11.98 13.08
C ARG A 401 -2.38 10.85 12.24
N ASN A 402 -2.04 9.74 12.88
CA ASN A 402 -1.44 8.56 12.26
C ASN A 402 -2.38 7.35 12.34
N MET A 403 -3.69 7.60 12.36
CA MET A 403 -4.69 6.55 12.37
C MET A 403 -4.93 6.03 10.96
N VAL A 404 -4.84 4.71 10.80
CA VAL A 404 -5.17 4.02 9.54
C VAL A 404 -6.25 3.00 9.82
N ALA A 405 -7.29 2.97 9.00
CA ALA A 405 -8.34 1.97 9.11
C ALA A 405 -8.69 1.38 7.74
N CYS A 406 -8.71 0.05 7.67
CA CYS A 406 -9.27 -0.63 6.52
C CYS A 406 -10.77 -0.31 6.38
N VAL A 407 -11.39 -0.74 5.27
CA VAL A 407 -12.80 -0.45 5.01
C VAL A 407 -13.79 -1.14 5.97
N GLY A 408 -13.40 -2.25 6.60
CA GLY A 408 -14.28 -2.98 7.55
C GLY A 408 -15.50 -3.62 6.89
N THR A 409 -16.47 -3.98 7.71
CA THR A 409 -17.73 -4.65 7.29
C THR A 409 -18.66 -3.76 6.47
N ASP A 410 -18.42 -2.45 6.41
CA ASP A 410 -19.18 -1.53 5.55
C ASP A 410 -19.26 -2.06 4.11
N TYR A 411 -18.11 -2.50 3.57
CA TYR A 411 -18.02 -2.90 2.16
C TYR A 411 -17.09 -4.09 1.89
N CYS A 412 -16.34 -4.62 2.85
CA CYS A 412 -15.39 -5.71 2.58
C CYS A 412 -16.01 -7.10 2.72
N ASN A 413 -15.83 -7.94 1.69
CA ASN A 413 -16.22 -9.35 1.74
C ASN A 413 -15.43 -10.19 2.76
N LEU A 414 -14.28 -9.71 3.25
CA LEU A 414 -13.40 -10.43 4.17
C LEU A 414 -13.45 -9.89 5.60
N ALA A 415 -14.04 -8.72 5.83
CA ALA A 415 -14.03 -8.10 7.14
C ALA A 415 -14.96 -8.86 8.10
N LEU A 416 -14.51 -8.94 9.35
CA LEU A 416 -15.25 -9.56 10.45
C LEU A 416 -15.89 -8.51 11.36
N ILE A 417 -15.32 -7.30 11.41
CA ILE A 417 -15.81 -6.18 12.23
C ILE A 417 -15.88 -4.88 11.42
N GLU A 418 -16.68 -3.94 11.90
CA GLU A 418 -16.62 -2.53 11.47
C GLU A 418 -15.29 -1.93 11.95
N THR A 419 -14.71 -1.00 11.19
CA THR A 419 -13.40 -0.42 11.55
C THR A 419 -13.31 1.09 11.45
N LYS A 420 -13.90 1.73 10.43
CA LYS A 420 -13.68 3.16 10.20
C LYS A 420 -14.36 4.02 11.25
N SER A 421 -15.65 3.78 11.49
CA SER A 421 -16.40 4.57 12.46
C SER A 421 -15.92 4.30 13.88
N ARG A 422 -15.61 3.03 14.20
CA ARG A 422 -14.99 2.65 15.48
C ARG A 422 -13.63 3.30 15.71
N ALA A 423 -12.79 3.41 14.68
CA ALA A 423 -11.48 4.03 14.81
C ALA A 423 -11.60 5.53 15.15
N VAL A 424 -12.49 6.26 14.48
CA VAL A 424 -12.78 7.67 14.82
C VAL A 424 -13.30 7.80 16.26
N ALA A 425 -14.29 6.99 16.65
CA ALA A 425 -14.85 7.02 18.00
C ALA A 425 -13.80 6.70 19.08
N LEU A 426 -12.90 5.74 18.83
CA LEU A 426 -11.79 5.45 19.73
C LEU A 426 -10.85 6.66 19.85
N SER A 427 -10.50 7.31 18.74
CA SER A 427 -9.64 8.49 18.77
C SER A 427 -10.21 9.58 19.67
N GLU A 428 -11.50 9.89 19.51
CA GLU A 428 -12.18 10.90 20.33
C GLU A 428 -12.21 10.54 21.82
N ALA A 429 -12.41 9.25 22.14
CA ALA A 429 -12.38 8.76 23.52
C ALA A 429 -10.98 8.85 24.13
N LEU A 430 -9.93 8.51 23.37
CA LEU A 430 -8.54 8.64 23.79
C LEU A 430 -8.15 10.10 23.99
N ASP A 431 -8.57 11.00 23.10
CA ASP A 431 -8.31 12.44 23.24
C ASP A 431 -8.93 13.01 24.52
N LYS A 432 -10.16 12.60 24.85
CA LYS A 432 -10.82 13.01 26.11
C LYS A 432 -10.14 12.46 27.35
N THR A 433 -9.58 11.24 27.27
CA THR A 433 -9.02 10.52 28.42
C THR A 433 -7.56 10.90 28.68
N LEU A 434 -6.73 10.88 27.64
CA LEU A 434 -5.28 11.07 27.73
C LEU A 434 -4.86 12.51 27.42
N GLY A 435 -5.71 13.28 26.74
CA GLY A 435 -5.40 14.64 26.29
C GLY A 435 -4.30 14.68 25.22
N SER A 436 -3.70 15.85 25.06
CA SER A 436 -2.64 16.13 24.06
C SER A 436 -1.22 15.87 24.57
N ARG A 437 -1.06 15.01 25.58
CA ARG A 437 0.27 14.67 26.15
C ARG A 437 0.96 13.60 25.31
N GLY A 438 2.28 13.75 25.15
CA GLY A 438 3.16 12.79 24.47
C GLY A 438 3.23 12.97 22.95
N ASN A 439 3.98 12.07 22.29
CA ASN A 439 4.14 12.07 20.84
C ASN A 439 2.98 11.31 20.14
N PRO A 440 2.64 11.68 18.88
CA PRO A 440 1.73 10.90 18.05
C PRO A 440 2.21 9.46 17.89
N LEU A 441 1.29 8.50 17.99
CA LEU A 441 1.53 7.09 17.74
C LEU A 441 0.83 6.66 16.46
N THR A 442 1.41 5.73 15.71
CA THR A 442 0.73 5.05 14.62
C THR A 442 -0.29 4.06 15.20
N ILE A 443 -1.57 4.22 14.82
CA ILE A 443 -2.69 3.42 15.34
C ILE A 443 -3.45 2.79 14.17
N HIS A 444 -3.31 1.48 13.98
CA HIS A 444 -3.74 0.83 12.74
C HIS A 444 -4.81 -0.24 12.96
N TRP A 445 -5.91 -0.15 12.21
CA TRP A 445 -7.06 -1.04 12.28
C TRP A 445 -7.18 -1.94 11.05
N SER A 446 -7.24 -3.25 11.29
CA SER A 446 -7.56 -4.25 10.28
C SER A 446 -8.75 -5.08 10.71
N GLY A 447 -9.85 -5.05 9.95
CA GLY A 447 -11.09 -5.76 10.29
C GLY A 447 -11.03 -7.28 10.10
N CYS A 448 -9.90 -7.83 9.64
CA CYS A 448 -9.65 -9.27 9.54
C CYS A 448 -8.13 -9.56 9.38
N PRO A 449 -7.71 -10.85 9.42
CA PRO A 449 -6.31 -11.25 9.30
C PRO A 449 -5.62 -10.89 7.97
N ALA A 450 -6.36 -10.44 6.95
CA ALA A 450 -5.75 -9.98 5.69
C ALA A 450 -4.84 -8.75 5.88
N GLY A 451 -5.03 -7.99 6.97
CA GLY A 451 -4.12 -6.95 7.42
C GLY A 451 -4.04 -5.72 6.50
N CYS A 452 -5.11 -5.39 5.75
CA CYS A 452 -5.10 -4.25 4.81
C CYS A 452 -4.82 -2.88 5.46
N GLY A 453 -5.03 -2.75 6.77
CA GLY A 453 -4.67 -1.56 7.55
C GLY A 453 -3.26 -1.60 8.15
N ASN A 454 -2.44 -2.62 7.85
CA ASN A 454 -1.06 -2.76 8.33
C ASN A 454 -0.91 -2.75 9.87
N HIS A 455 -1.79 -3.46 10.58
CA HIS A 455 -1.81 -3.47 12.06
C HIS A 455 -0.49 -3.91 12.70
N GLN A 456 0.23 -4.89 12.14
CA GLN A 456 1.51 -5.34 12.71
C GLN A 456 2.69 -4.39 12.42
N ALA A 457 2.52 -3.35 11.61
CA ALA A 457 3.56 -2.36 11.32
C ALA A 457 3.40 -1.08 12.16
N ALA A 458 2.41 -1.03 13.05
CA ALA A 458 2.09 0.14 13.87
C ALA A 458 2.65 0.05 15.28
N ASP A 459 2.80 1.20 15.93
CA ASP A 459 3.07 1.30 17.36
C ASP A 459 1.98 0.54 18.12
N ILE A 460 0.71 0.78 17.77
CA ILE A 460 -0.46 0.05 18.28
C ILE A 460 -1.33 -0.44 17.11
N GLY A 461 -1.56 -1.75 17.05
CA GLY A 461 -2.30 -2.41 15.98
C GLY A 461 -3.53 -3.18 16.46
N PHE A 462 -4.60 -3.19 15.68
CA PHE A 462 -5.82 -3.94 15.97
C PHE A 462 -6.16 -4.92 14.83
N ARG A 463 -6.29 -6.20 15.17
CA ARG A 463 -6.80 -7.25 14.27
C ARG A 463 -8.19 -7.69 14.73
N GLY A 464 -9.20 -7.32 13.96
CA GLY A 464 -10.59 -7.62 14.23
C GLY A 464 -11.00 -9.06 13.95
N PHE A 465 -11.86 -9.59 14.83
CA PHE A 465 -12.52 -10.89 14.69
C PHE A 465 -13.84 -10.90 15.50
N LYS A 466 -14.60 -12.00 15.40
CA LYS A 466 -15.81 -12.22 16.19
C LYS A 466 -15.51 -13.16 17.35
N THR A 467 -15.98 -12.83 18.55
CA THR A 467 -15.94 -13.73 19.72
C THR A 467 -17.32 -13.88 20.34
N ARG A 468 -17.48 -14.79 21.31
CA ARG A 468 -18.71 -14.94 22.08
C ARG A 468 -18.52 -14.43 23.51
N ARG A 469 -19.45 -13.60 23.98
CA ARG A 469 -19.55 -13.17 25.37
C ARG A 469 -21.00 -13.28 25.81
N GLU A 470 -21.23 -13.94 26.95
CA GLU A 470 -22.58 -14.15 27.50
C GLU A 470 -23.56 -14.75 26.47
N GLY A 471 -23.06 -15.70 25.67
CA GLY A 471 -23.85 -16.36 24.61
C GLY A 471 -24.10 -15.54 23.34
N LYS A 472 -23.71 -14.25 23.31
CA LYS A 472 -23.89 -13.37 22.14
C LYS A 472 -22.58 -13.23 21.34
N LEU A 473 -22.71 -13.15 20.02
CA LEU A 473 -21.57 -12.85 19.14
C LEU A 473 -21.26 -11.35 19.21
N VAL A 474 -20.03 -11.00 19.53
CA VAL A 474 -19.56 -9.61 19.67
C VAL A 474 -18.30 -9.37 18.84
N ASP A 475 -18.07 -8.11 18.47
CA ASP A 475 -16.82 -7.68 17.84
C ASP A 475 -15.70 -7.67 18.88
N ALA A 476 -14.54 -8.17 18.51
CA ALA A 476 -13.33 -8.11 19.32
C ALA A 476 -12.10 -7.83 18.46
N VAL A 477 -11.02 -7.41 19.11
CA VAL A 477 -9.71 -7.23 18.49
C VAL A 477 -8.63 -7.97 19.27
N ALA A 478 -7.63 -8.45 18.54
CA ALA A 478 -6.31 -8.73 19.11
C ALA A 478 -5.51 -7.42 19.03
N ILE A 479 -4.84 -7.05 20.11
CA ILE A 479 -4.04 -5.83 20.21
C ILE A 479 -2.57 -6.19 20.03
N TYR A 480 -1.92 -5.49 19.10
CA TYR A 480 -0.50 -5.57 18.81
C TYR A 480 0.20 -4.31 19.30
N ALA A 481 1.43 -4.43 19.77
CA ALA A 481 2.25 -3.28 20.14
C ALA A 481 3.71 -3.41 19.67
N GLY A 482 4.38 -2.27 19.45
CA GLY A 482 5.81 -2.21 19.19
C GLY A 482 6.24 -2.46 17.75
N GLY A 483 5.32 -2.43 16.79
CA GLY A 483 5.68 -2.46 15.38
C GLY A 483 6.50 -1.23 14.99
N GLN A 484 7.50 -1.42 14.13
CA GLN A 484 8.38 -0.35 13.66
C GLN A 484 8.52 -0.42 12.15
N THR A 485 8.66 0.76 11.53
CA THR A 485 8.92 0.90 10.10
C THR A 485 10.32 1.45 9.86
N GLY A 486 10.76 1.42 8.60
CA GLY A 486 12.06 1.98 8.19
C GLY A 486 13.22 0.97 8.17
N PRO A 487 14.46 1.41 8.42
CA PRO A 487 15.65 0.57 8.24
C PRO A 487 15.74 -0.60 9.23
N HIS A 488 15.07 -0.48 10.38
CA HIS A 488 15.03 -1.50 11.44
C HIS A 488 13.61 -2.02 11.68
N ALA A 489 12.83 -2.16 10.60
CA ALA A 489 11.43 -2.56 10.70
C ALA A 489 11.26 -3.90 11.43
N VAL A 490 10.31 -3.93 12.38
CA VAL A 490 9.95 -5.13 13.14
C VAL A 490 8.44 -5.25 13.24
N ALA A 491 7.96 -6.49 13.29
CA ALA A 491 6.56 -6.79 13.53
C ALA A 491 6.16 -6.42 14.96
N GLY A 492 4.99 -5.82 15.13
CA GLY A 492 4.37 -5.68 16.43
C GLY A 492 4.02 -7.04 17.03
N GLU A 493 4.19 -7.16 18.33
CA GLU A 493 3.89 -8.35 19.11
C GLU A 493 2.43 -8.33 19.54
N GLU A 494 1.75 -9.48 19.50
CA GLU A 494 0.39 -9.61 20.02
C GLU A 494 0.45 -9.61 21.56
N ILE A 495 -0.02 -8.53 22.19
CA ILE A 495 0.04 -8.33 23.65
C ILE A 495 -1.27 -8.72 24.34
N LEU A 496 -2.39 -8.68 23.61
CA LEU A 496 -3.70 -9.07 24.11
C LEU A 496 -4.44 -9.82 22.99
N GLU A 497 -4.80 -11.06 23.24
CA GLU A 497 -5.41 -11.94 22.24
C GLU A 497 -6.87 -11.57 21.94
N THR A 498 -7.66 -11.26 22.97
CA THR A 498 -9.10 -10.98 22.84
C THR A 498 -9.53 -9.81 23.70
N VAL A 499 -9.82 -8.68 23.06
CA VAL A 499 -10.44 -7.51 23.69
C VAL A 499 -11.77 -7.21 23.01
N PRO A 500 -12.92 -7.39 23.68
CA PRO A 500 -14.22 -7.00 23.15
C PRO A 500 -14.27 -5.50 22.84
N CYS A 501 -14.89 -5.12 21.72
CA CYS A 501 -15.08 -3.73 21.30
C CYS A 501 -16.34 -3.13 21.93
N ASP A 502 -16.46 -3.22 23.25
CA ASP A 502 -17.56 -2.71 24.08
C ASP A 502 -17.22 -1.33 24.69
N GLU A 503 -18.03 -0.87 25.65
CA GLU A 503 -17.84 0.41 26.34
C GLU A 503 -16.51 0.53 27.11
N ASN A 504 -15.89 -0.58 27.49
CA ASN A 504 -14.62 -0.59 28.23
C ASN A 504 -13.41 -0.53 27.29
N PHE A 505 -13.61 -0.81 26.00
CA PHE A 505 -12.54 -0.88 25.01
C PHE A 505 -11.63 0.37 24.99
N PRO A 506 -12.14 1.62 24.99
CA PRO A 506 -11.28 2.80 25.03
C PRO A 506 -10.39 2.86 26.26
N GLY A 507 -10.89 2.44 27.44
CA GLY A 507 -10.10 2.40 28.68
C GLY A 507 -8.98 1.38 28.62
N VAL A 508 -9.23 0.20 28.05
CA VAL A 508 -8.19 -0.82 27.80
C VAL A 508 -7.10 -0.25 26.88
N VAL A 509 -7.48 0.38 25.78
CA VAL A 509 -6.52 0.97 24.83
C VAL A 509 -5.73 2.12 25.46
N ALA A 510 -6.36 2.95 26.29
CA ALA A 510 -5.69 4.03 27.00
C ALA A 510 -4.57 3.49 27.89
N ASN A 511 -4.85 2.45 28.69
CA ASN A 511 -3.85 1.79 29.55
C ASN A 511 -2.70 1.17 28.73
N VAL A 512 -3.02 0.54 27.59
CA VAL A 512 -2.00 0.01 26.67
C VAL A 512 -1.10 1.13 26.15
N ILE A 513 -1.66 2.27 25.74
CA ILE A 513 -0.90 3.41 25.22
C ILE A 513 0.02 4.00 26.30
N GLU A 514 -0.49 4.20 27.52
CA GLU A 514 0.31 4.72 28.62
C GLU A 514 1.46 3.77 28.97
N SER A 515 1.19 2.47 29.04
CA SER A 515 2.21 1.45 29.31
C SER A 515 3.27 1.42 28.20
N TYR A 516 2.83 1.46 26.94
CA TYR A 516 3.73 1.50 25.78
C TYR A 516 4.62 2.74 25.76
N ARG A 517 4.07 3.91 26.09
CA ARG A 517 4.84 5.17 26.18
C ARG A 517 5.88 5.10 27.29
N PHE A 518 5.51 4.61 28.47
CA PHE A 518 6.43 4.42 29.59
C PHE A 518 7.59 3.49 29.20
N ASP A 519 7.30 2.35 28.56
CA ASP A 519 8.33 1.42 28.09
C ASP A 519 9.24 2.04 27.04
N LYS A 520 8.69 2.85 26.14
CA LYS A 520 9.47 3.54 25.09
C LYS A 520 10.42 4.57 25.70
N GLU A 521 9.93 5.40 26.62
CA GLU A 521 10.73 6.38 27.36
C GLU A 521 11.83 5.68 28.18
N ALA A 522 11.49 4.61 28.92
CA ALA A 522 12.46 3.84 29.69
C ALA A 522 13.57 3.24 28.81
N ARG A 523 13.23 2.71 27.63
CA ARG A 523 14.22 2.19 26.66
C ARG A 523 15.10 3.29 26.07
N GLU A 524 14.52 4.45 25.76
CA GLU A 524 15.28 5.61 25.28
C GLU A 524 16.25 6.12 26.34
N HIS A 525 15.80 6.26 27.59
CA HIS A 525 16.65 6.59 28.73
C HIS A 525 17.77 5.57 28.96
N ALA A 526 17.44 4.27 28.93
CA ALA A 526 18.43 3.21 29.08
C ALA A 526 19.53 3.27 28.00
N ARG A 527 19.14 3.49 26.73
CA ARG A 527 20.08 3.67 25.62
C ARG A 527 20.98 4.89 25.80
N LEU A 528 20.43 6.02 26.23
CA LEU A 528 21.20 7.25 26.48
C LEU A 528 22.14 7.10 27.69
N SER A 529 21.78 6.26 28.66
CA SER A 529 22.59 5.97 29.84
C SER A 529 23.66 4.89 29.62
N ASP A 530 23.64 4.19 28.48
CA ASP A 530 24.64 3.18 28.14
C ASP A 530 25.94 3.86 27.66
N PRO A 531 27.06 3.74 28.40
CA PRO A 531 28.32 4.40 28.04
C PRO A 531 28.89 3.96 26.69
N LEU A 532 28.50 2.78 26.17
CA LEU A 532 28.89 2.32 24.83
C LEU A 532 28.10 3.03 23.71
N PHE A 533 26.84 3.40 23.97
CA PHE A 533 26.01 4.13 23.00
C PHE A 533 26.41 5.60 22.90
N ALA A 534 26.73 6.24 24.04
CA ALA A 534 27.24 7.62 24.08
C ALA A 534 28.56 7.78 23.30
N ALA A 535 29.40 6.73 23.27
CA ALA A 535 30.63 6.68 22.49
C ALA A 535 30.41 6.36 20.99
N ALA A 536 29.35 5.62 20.64
CA ALA A 536 29.04 5.25 19.26
C ALA A 536 28.38 6.39 18.47
N ASP A 537 27.52 7.20 19.10
CA ASP A 537 26.90 8.39 18.49
C ASP A 537 27.93 9.51 18.23
N THR A 538 28.96 9.61 19.06
CA THR A 538 30.07 10.56 18.84
C THR A 538 31.08 10.09 17.79
N ALA A 539 31.14 8.78 17.50
CA ALA A 539 32.09 8.18 16.56
C ALA A 539 31.51 7.75 15.19
N GLY A 540 30.19 7.87 14.96
CA GLY A 540 29.57 7.54 13.67
C GLY A 540 29.67 6.06 13.27
N LEU A 541 29.81 5.14 14.24
CA LEU A 541 30.08 3.71 14.03
C LEU A 541 28.87 2.81 14.32
N ALA A 542 27.65 3.31 14.17
CA ALA A 542 26.42 2.52 14.34
C ALA A 542 26.13 1.63 13.11
N SER A 543 27.04 0.72 12.77
CA SER A 543 26.80 -0.27 11.71
C SER A 543 27.45 -1.63 11.97
N TRP A 544 27.56 -2.08 13.22
CA TRP A 544 27.99 -3.46 13.51
C TRP A 544 27.34 -3.99 14.79
N HIS A 545 26.19 -4.63 14.67
CA HIS A 545 25.75 -5.61 15.66
C HIS A 545 25.27 -6.88 14.97
N SER A 546 26.05 -7.95 15.13
CA SER A 546 25.62 -9.32 14.87
C SER A 546 24.53 -9.72 15.87
N PRO A 547 23.50 -10.49 15.46
CA PRO A 547 22.52 -10.99 16.40
C PRO A 547 23.17 -11.99 17.37
N ARG A 548 22.94 -11.82 18.68
CA ARG A 548 23.29 -12.83 19.69
C ARG A 548 22.50 -14.13 19.39
N PRO A 549 23.09 -15.33 19.58
CA PRO A 549 22.37 -16.58 19.41
C PRO A 549 21.29 -16.72 20.49
N VAL A 550 20.10 -17.13 20.08
CA VAL A 550 19.03 -17.60 20.97
C VAL A 550 19.49 -18.92 21.59
N ALA A 551 19.60 -18.97 22.92
CA ALA A 551 19.89 -20.20 23.64
C ALA A 551 18.68 -21.15 23.56
N CYS A 552 18.86 -22.29 22.89
CA CYS A 552 17.96 -23.43 23.01
C CYS A 552 18.05 -24.00 24.43
N SER A 553 16.95 -23.96 25.19
CA SER A 553 16.81 -24.76 26.40
C SER A 553 16.44 -26.19 26.00
N THR A 554 17.43 -27.09 26.04
CA THR A 554 17.22 -28.54 26.14
C THR A 554 16.76 -28.87 27.55
N GLY A 555 15.67 -29.63 27.67
CA GLY A 555 15.21 -30.17 28.95
C GLY A 555 14.34 -31.39 28.74
N THR A 556 14.97 -32.55 28.54
CA THR A 556 14.38 -33.87 28.78
C THR A 556 14.55 -34.21 30.26
N ASN A 557 13.44 -34.43 30.96
CA ASN A 557 13.12 -35.67 31.69
C ASN A 557 11.72 -35.57 32.30
#